data_AF-A0A1T4MPX8-F1
#
_entry.id   AF-A0A1T4MPX8-F1
#
_cell.length_a   1.000
_cell.length_b   1.000
_cell.length_c   1.000
_cell.angle_alpha   90.00
_cell.angle_beta   90.00
_cell.angle_gamma   90.00
#
_symmetry.space_group_name_H-M   'P 1'
#
loop_
_entity.id
_entity.type
_entity.pdbx_description
1 polymer ?
#
loop_
_entity_poly.entity_id
_entity_poly.type
_entity_poly.pdbx_seq_one_letter_code
_entity_poly.pdbx_strand_id
1 'polypeptide(L)'
;MDDILVFSDKSKEEFKDLLSLYQYKVSNSSLFDINNFKLVIIDLNEENQIVINVNSIRNLNKEIPIIILSNVERNFHWNILTKLNGEGIIKIFSLKNSNKDRLIQIIDNLLDRNYSHENFYISFIIPIYNEEKRFANTLVFTKKIIKYIEDNYPKSKLIFVNDGSEDLSALLLEKLIEDTKNKSQYISDSGFISLKSLKRNTRKAGTYIEGLKNASGDIIVIADGDNSFFIEDINKMINILQEGYFDGIFATKDLTAENRPFIRKILSFIKRILTKPLLPLHIYDSQTGLKALKGDIINYILPYLSHKRELAIDLEIAYICKLYKLRLLQLPVKCLDREGSHINVLKDSIKYLKNLISIFFTKYDIGGKK
;
A
#
# COMPACT_ATOMS: atom_id res chain seq x y z
N MET A 1 10.98 22.65 22.83
CA MET A 1 9.84 21.72 22.73
C MET A 1 10.50 20.46 22.20
N ASP A 2 10.54 19.39 22.99
CA ASP A 2 11.36 18.23 22.64
C ASP A 2 10.88 17.62 21.31
N ASP A 3 11.79 17.39 20.37
CA ASP A 3 11.43 16.90 19.03
C ASP A 3 11.22 15.37 19.01
N ILE A 4 11.92 14.64 19.90
CA ILE A 4 11.93 13.17 19.93
C ILE A 4 11.53 12.63 21.31
N LEU A 5 10.59 11.69 21.33
CA LEU A 5 10.28 10.88 22.52
C LEU A 5 10.93 9.50 22.38
N VAL A 6 11.72 9.09 23.36
CA VAL A 6 12.33 7.76 23.41
C VAL A 6 11.64 6.93 24.47
N PHE A 7 10.96 5.87 24.06
CA PHE A 7 10.47 4.84 24.94
C PHE A 7 11.52 3.74 25.07
N SER A 8 12.21 3.70 26.20
CA SER A 8 13.29 2.74 26.43
C SER A 8 13.18 2.08 27.80
N ASP A 9 13.50 0.80 27.85
CA ASP A 9 13.77 0.05 29.10
C ASP A 9 15.21 0.27 29.60
N LYS A 10 15.94 1.24 29.02
CA LYS A 10 17.37 1.54 29.24
C LYS A 10 18.31 0.42 28.80
N SER A 11 17.88 -0.49 27.93
CA SER A 11 18.72 -1.61 27.52
C SER A 11 19.88 -1.27 26.59
N LYS A 12 19.91 -0.08 25.97
CA LYS A 12 20.90 0.24 24.93
C LYS A 12 21.57 1.61 25.15
N GLU A 13 22.69 1.65 25.88
CA GLU A 13 23.40 2.93 26.09
C GLU A 13 24.03 3.52 24.81
N GLU A 14 24.24 2.69 23.78
CA GLU A 14 24.96 3.03 22.54
C GLU A 14 24.34 4.13 21.67
N PHE A 15 23.08 4.53 21.92
CA PHE A 15 22.38 5.57 21.15
C PHE A 15 22.38 6.94 21.82
N LYS A 16 22.80 7.06 23.09
CA LYS A 16 22.78 8.34 23.83
C LYS A 16 23.58 9.43 23.11
N ASP A 17 24.74 9.06 22.57
CA ASP A 17 25.61 9.99 21.85
C ASP A 17 24.98 10.48 20.54
N LEU A 18 24.28 9.60 19.80
CA LEU A 18 23.60 9.97 18.56
C LEU A 18 22.40 10.88 18.82
N LEU A 19 21.61 10.58 19.85
CA LEU A 19 20.46 11.41 20.20
C LEU A 19 20.85 12.76 20.81
N SER A 20 22.09 12.92 21.27
CA SER A 20 22.60 14.23 21.74
C SER A 20 22.56 15.32 20.67
N LEU A 21 22.44 14.94 19.39
CA LEU A 21 22.23 15.85 18.26
C LEU A 21 20.82 16.48 18.22
N TYR A 22 19.87 15.96 19.00
CA TYR A 22 18.45 16.37 18.95
C TYR A 22 17.92 16.73 20.35
N GLN A 23 16.84 17.51 20.41
CA GLN A 23 16.06 17.64 21.65
C GLN A 23 15.24 16.38 21.85
N TYR A 24 15.54 15.62 22.91
CA TYR A 24 14.83 14.37 23.19
C TYR A 24 14.49 14.20 24.67
N LYS A 25 13.45 13.42 24.92
CA LYS A 25 13.03 12.98 26.26
C LYS A 25 12.93 11.48 26.33
N VAL A 26 13.35 10.90 27.46
CA VAL A 26 13.21 9.46 27.71
C VAL A 26 12.01 9.22 28.62
N SER A 27 11.16 8.26 28.26
CA SER A 27 10.05 7.79 29.09
C SER A 27 10.08 6.27 29.18
N ASN A 28 9.63 5.77 30.33
CA ASN A 28 9.48 4.34 30.60
C ASN A 28 8.00 3.94 30.72
N SER A 29 7.07 4.88 30.50
CA SER A 29 5.63 4.69 30.73
C SER A 29 4.79 5.17 29.55
N SER A 30 3.98 4.27 28.99
CA SER A 30 3.10 4.51 27.83
C SER A 30 1.99 5.56 28.06
N LEU A 31 1.85 6.10 29.28
CA LEU A 31 0.87 7.15 29.65
C LEU A 31 1.40 8.57 29.42
N PHE A 32 2.45 8.73 28.63
CA PHE A 32 3.10 10.01 28.38
C PHE A 32 2.30 10.85 27.36
N ASP A 33 2.20 12.17 27.59
CA ASP A 33 1.63 13.08 26.58
C ASP A 33 2.60 13.21 25.40
N ILE A 34 2.20 12.68 24.25
CA ILE A 34 3.03 12.62 23.04
C ILE A 34 2.78 13.79 22.08
N ASN A 35 1.81 14.66 22.36
CA ASN A 35 1.36 15.68 21.39
C ASN A 35 2.43 16.73 21.06
N ASN A 36 3.42 16.89 21.94
CA ASN A 36 4.49 17.87 21.77
C ASN A 36 5.71 17.33 21.00
N PHE A 37 5.69 16.05 20.58
CA PHE A 37 6.80 15.40 19.90
C PHE A 37 6.50 15.18 18.42
N LYS A 38 7.55 15.18 17.60
CA LYS A 38 7.47 14.96 16.16
C LYS A 38 7.83 13.52 15.77
N LEU A 39 8.61 12.83 16.59
CA LEU A 39 9.09 11.48 16.35
C LEU A 39 9.09 10.67 17.64
N VAL A 40 8.75 9.39 17.55
CA VAL A 40 8.91 8.44 18.66
C VAL A 40 9.90 7.35 18.30
N ILE A 41 10.83 7.05 19.20
CA ILE A 41 11.77 5.94 19.11
C ILE A 41 11.37 4.89 20.15
N ILE A 42 11.10 3.68 19.71
CA ILE A 42 10.83 2.51 20.55
C ILE A 42 12.10 1.69 20.67
N ASP A 43 12.61 1.61 21.89
CA ASP A 43 13.80 0.87 22.26
C ASP A 43 13.47 -0.18 23.33
N LEU A 44 12.78 -1.24 22.90
CA LEU A 44 12.34 -2.34 23.75
C LEU A 44 12.81 -3.67 23.17
N ASN A 45 13.08 -4.65 24.04
CA ASN A 45 13.56 -5.97 23.59
C ASN A 45 12.43 -6.95 23.25
N GLU A 46 11.27 -6.82 23.88
CA GLU A 46 10.14 -7.75 23.71
C GLU A 46 9.15 -7.29 22.63
N GLU A 47 8.88 -8.14 21.62
CA GLU A 47 7.94 -7.86 20.53
C GLU A 47 6.55 -7.46 21.06
N ASN A 48 6.04 -8.17 22.07
CA ASN A 48 4.72 -7.87 22.64
C ASN A 48 4.66 -6.48 23.26
N GLN A 49 5.72 -6.06 23.95
CA GLN A 49 5.80 -4.72 24.52
C GLN A 49 5.89 -3.66 23.43
N ILE A 50 6.62 -3.91 22.34
CA ILE A 50 6.67 -3.00 21.19
C ILE A 50 5.28 -2.82 20.60
N VAL A 51 4.54 -3.91 20.34
CA VAL A 51 3.18 -3.83 19.78
C VAL A 51 2.25 -3.04 20.69
N ILE A 52 2.27 -3.29 22.01
CA ILE A 52 1.43 -2.59 22.98
C ILE A 52 1.76 -1.10 23.03
N ASN A 53 3.05 -0.74 23.11
CA ASN A 53 3.48 0.65 23.21
C ASN A 53 3.20 1.40 21.91
N VAL A 54 3.56 0.84 20.75
CA VAL A 54 3.27 1.43 19.44
C VAL A 54 1.78 1.65 19.28
N ASN A 55 0.93 0.66 19.56
CA ASN A 55 -0.51 0.81 19.40
C ASN A 55 -1.11 1.83 20.40
N SER A 56 -0.56 1.93 21.61
CA SER A 56 -0.93 2.96 22.57
C SER A 56 -0.58 4.36 22.07
N ILE A 57 0.63 4.55 21.54
CA ILE A 57 1.07 5.80 20.91
C ILE A 57 0.16 6.16 19.74
N ARG A 58 -0.17 5.18 18.89
CA ARG A 58 -1.04 5.37 17.72
C ARG A 58 -2.47 5.72 18.07
N ASN A 59 -2.97 5.31 19.24
CA ASN A 59 -4.27 5.75 19.75
C ASN A 59 -4.28 7.24 20.12
N LEU A 60 -3.14 7.77 20.58
CA LEU A 60 -2.99 9.19 20.91
C LEU A 60 -2.70 10.04 19.66
N ASN A 61 -1.80 9.57 18.80
CA ASN A 61 -1.47 10.22 17.53
C ASN A 61 -1.28 9.16 16.42
N LYS A 62 -2.25 9.07 15.52
CA LYS A 62 -2.24 8.08 14.43
C LYS A 62 -1.13 8.30 13.41
N GLU A 63 -0.65 9.53 13.26
CA GLU A 63 0.25 9.97 12.18
C GLU A 63 1.72 10.07 12.61
N ILE A 64 2.01 10.11 13.93
CA ILE A 64 3.39 10.31 14.41
C ILE A 64 4.37 9.26 13.86
N PRO A 65 5.47 9.63 13.22
CA PRO A 65 6.50 8.68 12.81
C PRO A 65 7.06 7.89 13.99
N ILE A 66 7.35 6.61 13.77
CA ILE A 66 7.93 5.72 14.79
C ILE A 66 9.15 5.00 14.22
N ILE A 67 10.27 5.04 14.96
CA ILE A 67 11.42 4.16 14.72
C ILE A 67 11.41 3.06 15.78
N ILE A 68 11.53 1.80 15.36
CA ILE A 68 11.69 0.65 16.25
C ILE A 68 13.16 0.20 16.17
N LEU A 69 13.88 0.29 17.29
CA LEU A 69 15.26 -0.16 17.39
C LEU A 69 15.31 -1.66 17.68
N SER A 70 15.99 -2.43 16.83
CA SER A 70 16.18 -3.87 17.01
C SER A 70 17.64 -4.24 17.25
N ASN A 71 17.87 -5.14 18.21
CA ASN A 71 19.19 -5.72 18.53
C ASN A 71 19.48 -7.05 17.83
N VAL A 72 18.51 -7.57 17.07
CA VAL A 72 18.61 -8.92 16.51
C VAL A 72 18.77 -8.79 15.01
N GLU A 73 19.76 -9.52 14.45
CA GLU A 73 20.21 -9.38 13.07
C GLU A 73 19.09 -9.60 12.04
N ARG A 74 18.01 -10.32 12.38
CA ARG A 74 16.90 -10.66 11.46
C ARG A 74 15.67 -11.35 12.07
N ASN A 75 15.42 -11.26 13.38
CA ASN A 75 14.24 -11.94 13.98
C ASN A 75 12.99 -11.05 14.12
N PHE A 76 13.01 -9.78 13.69
CA PHE A 76 11.73 -9.12 13.40
C PHE A 76 11.18 -9.71 12.12
N HIS A 77 10.38 -10.77 12.29
CA HIS A 77 9.46 -11.20 11.26
C HIS A 77 8.59 -10.00 10.90
N TRP A 78 8.53 -9.65 9.62
CA TRP A 78 7.60 -8.66 9.04
C TRP A 78 6.16 -8.75 9.62
N ASN A 79 5.80 -9.91 10.18
CA ASN A 79 4.62 -10.16 11.00
C ASN A 79 4.39 -9.14 12.13
N ILE A 80 5.41 -8.52 12.73
CA ILE A 80 5.15 -7.47 13.73
C ILE A 80 4.36 -6.32 13.08
N LEU A 81 4.75 -5.89 11.88
CA LEU A 81 4.13 -4.76 11.18
C LEU A 81 2.65 -5.01 10.89
N THR A 82 2.23 -6.28 10.79
CA THR A 82 0.81 -6.61 10.59
C THR A 82 -0.05 -6.33 11.83
N LYS A 83 0.57 -6.30 13.02
CA LYS A 83 -0.07 -6.04 14.32
C LYS A 83 -0.04 -4.57 14.74
N LEU A 84 0.69 -3.72 14.01
CA LEU A 84 0.83 -2.30 14.31
C LEU A 84 -0.28 -1.50 13.61
N ASN A 85 -0.85 -0.55 14.33
CA ASN A 85 -1.94 0.31 13.87
C ASN A 85 -1.41 1.68 13.40
N GLY A 86 -2.29 2.44 12.76
CA GLY A 86 -2.10 3.85 12.41
C GLY A 86 -1.49 4.14 11.03
N GLU A 87 -1.39 5.43 10.74
CA GLU A 87 -1.15 5.95 9.39
C GLU A 87 0.26 6.52 9.21
N GLY A 88 0.98 6.80 10.29
CA GLY A 88 2.35 7.30 10.19
C GLY A 88 3.37 6.22 9.80
N ILE A 89 4.52 6.67 9.31
CA ILE A 89 5.64 5.81 8.94
C ILE A 89 6.13 5.00 10.15
N ILE A 90 6.50 3.75 9.89
CA ILE A 90 7.23 2.89 10.82
C ILE A 90 8.53 2.48 10.15
N LYS A 91 9.67 2.75 10.80
CA LYS A 91 10.99 2.29 10.36
C LYS A 91 11.58 1.34 11.38
N ILE A 92 11.99 0.14 10.94
CA ILE A 92 12.75 -0.78 11.79
C ILE A 92 14.23 -0.55 11.53
N PHE A 93 14.99 -0.25 12.58
CA PHE A 93 16.44 -0.03 12.47
C PHE A 93 17.20 -1.06 13.30
N SER A 94 18.11 -1.81 12.66
CA SER A 94 18.96 -2.79 13.34
C SER A 94 20.26 -2.15 13.81
N LEU A 95 20.54 -2.18 15.11
CA LEU A 95 21.72 -1.54 15.69
C LEU A 95 23.02 -2.29 15.43
N LYS A 96 22.98 -3.62 15.23
CA LYS A 96 24.20 -4.44 15.06
C LYS A 96 24.86 -4.33 13.68
N ASN A 97 24.06 -4.09 12.63
CA ASN A 97 24.49 -4.22 11.24
C ASN A 97 24.41 -2.93 10.43
N SER A 98 24.01 -1.82 11.05
CA SER A 98 23.74 -0.57 10.35
C SER A 98 24.78 0.48 10.67
N ASN A 99 25.18 1.25 9.66
CA ASN A 99 25.94 2.46 9.88
C ASN A 99 25.11 3.40 10.78
N LYS A 100 25.70 3.89 11.88
CA LYS A 100 25.06 4.86 12.79
C LYS A 100 24.63 6.13 12.04
N ASP A 101 25.36 6.53 11.00
CA ASP A 101 25.00 7.66 10.13
C ASP A 101 23.65 7.45 9.44
N ARG A 102 23.29 6.19 9.15
CA ARG A 102 22.00 5.86 8.56
C ARG A 102 20.85 6.13 9.53
N LEU A 103 21.04 5.95 10.84
CA LEU A 103 20.02 6.29 11.82
C LEU A 103 19.79 7.80 11.86
N ILE A 104 20.87 8.60 11.82
CA ILE A 104 20.79 10.07 11.73
C ILE A 104 20.00 10.47 10.48
N GLN A 105 20.36 9.93 9.31
CA GLN A 105 19.62 10.20 8.07
C GLN A 105 18.13 9.85 8.17
N ILE A 106 17.79 8.72 8.80
CA ILE A 106 16.39 8.33 9.01
C ILE A 106 15.69 9.33 9.95
N ILE A 107 16.32 9.72 11.06
CA ILE A 107 15.76 10.68 12.01
C ILE A 107 15.55 12.04 11.33
N ASP A 108 16.56 12.55 10.62
CA ASP A 108 16.48 13.82 9.89
C ASP A 108 15.36 13.81 8.86
N ASN A 109 15.26 12.75 8.05
CA ASN A 109 14.20 12.60 7.06
C ASN A 109 12.79 12.58 7.69
N LEU A 110 12.65 12.05 8.90
CA LEU A 110 11.37 11.97 9.62
C LEU A 110 11.04 13.27 10.38
N LEU A 111 12.04 14.00 10.88
CA LEU A 111 11.87 15.26 11.60
C LEU A 111 11.66 16.46 10.67
N ASP A 112 12.46 16.55 9.61
CA ASP A 112 12.35 17.60 8.59
C ASP A 112 12.46 16.99 7.18
N ARG A 113 11.31 16.97 6.52
CA ARG A 113 11.10 16.32 5.22
C ARG A 113 11.85 17.01 4.08
N ASN A 114 12.31 18.25 4.28
CA ASN A 114 13.16 18.95 3.31
C ASN A 114 14.55 18.31 3.21
N TYR A 115 14.99 17.59 4.24
CA TYR A 115 16.25 16.85 4.25
C TYR A 115 16.16 15.48 3.56
N SER A 116 15.06 15.14 2.87
CA SER A 116 14.88 13.82 2.23
C SER A 116 16.00 13.45 1.24
N HIS A 117 17.05 12.84 1.78
CA HIS A 117 18.20 12.32 1.03
C HIS A 117 17.81 11.06 0.25
N GLU A 118 16.72 10.40 0.65
CA GLU A 118 16.16 9.26 -0.09
C GLU A 118 15.23 9.76 -1.21
N ASN A 119 15.51 9.33 -2.45
CA ASN A 119 14.59 9.44 -3.58
C ASN A 119 13.54 8.33 -3.54
N PHE A 120 12.92 8.13 -2.36
CA PHE A 120 11.84 7.16 -2.23
C PHE A 120 10.51 7.81 -2.58
N TYR A 121 9.79 7.26 -3.54
CA TYR A 121 8.47 7.75 -3.92
C TYR A 121 7.53 6.63 -4.37
N ILE A 122 6.25 6.90 -4.25
CA ILE A 122 5.18 5.94 -4.50
C ILE A 122 4.39 6.40 -5.72
N SER A 123 3.98 5.48 -6.58
CA SER A 123 2.97 5.76 -7.62
C SER A 123 1.65 5.11 -7.22
N PHE A 124 0.64 5.93 -6.96
CA PHE A 124 -0.73 5.48 -6.72
C PHE A 124 -1.48 5.44 -8.04
N ILE A 125 -2.08 4.30 -8.37
CA ILE A 125 -2.91 4.09 -9.56
C ILE A 125 -4.34 3.88 -9.09
N ILE A 126 -5.24 4.76 -9.52
CA ILE A 126 -6.66 4.72 -9.16
C ILE A 126 -7.49 4.49 -10.44
N PRO A 127 -8.02 3.28 -10.66
CA PRO A 127 -8.91 3.00 -11.77
C PRO A 127 -10.29 3.63 -11.51
N ILE A 128 -10.88 4.22 -12.54
CA ILE A 128 -12.22 4.83 -12.48
C ILE A 128 -13.05 4.40 -13.69
N TYR A 129 -14.30 4.01 -13.46
CA TYR A 129 -15.27 3.74 -14.51
C TYR A 129 -16.69 4.05 -14.05
N ASN A 130 -17.36 4.97 -14.73
CA ASN A 130 -18.75 5.36 -14.45
C ASN A 130 -19.04 5.58 -12.96
N GLU A 131 -18.22 6.40 -12.31
CA GLU A 131 -18.30 6.71 -10.89
C GLU A 131 -19.04 8.03 -10.58
N GLU A 132 -19.71 8.67 -11.55
CA GLU A 132 -20.35 9.98 -11.34
C GLU A 132 -21.23 9.99 -10.09
N LYS A 133 -22.10 8.99 -9.95
CA LYS A 133 -23.04 8.87 -8.82
C LYS A 133 -22.35 8.61 -7.47
N ARG A 134 -21.11 8.11 -7.50
CA ARG A 134 -20.32 7.75 -6.30
C ARG A 134 -19.09 8.62 -6.13
N PHE A 135 -18.94 9.68 -6.94
CA PHE A 135 -17.74 10.49 -7.03
C PHE A 135 -17.38 11.17 -5.71
N ALA A 136 -18.37 11.42 -4.84
CA ALA A 136 -18.13 11.88 -3.47
C ALA A 136 -17.18 10.96 -2.68
N ASN A 137 -17.30 9.63 -2.86
CA ASN A 137 -16.37 8.69 -2.23
C ASN A 137 -14.97 8.80 -2.85
N THR A 138 -14.88 8.91 -4.17
CA THR A 138 -13.61 9.14 -4.87
C THR A 138 -12.92 10.40 -4.41
N LEU A 139 -13.67 11.49 -4.22
CA LEU A 139 -13.15 12.74 -3.69
C LEU A 139 -12.59 12.57 -2.27
N VAL A 140 -13.33 11.90 -1.38
CA VAL A 140 -12.88 11.64 -0.01
C VAL A 140 -11.62 10.79 0.01
N PHE A 141 -11.59 9.71 -0.77
CA PHE A 141 -10.42 8.83 -0.84
C PHE A 141 -9.20 9.57 -1.38
N THR A 142 -9.38 10.33 -2.45
CA THR A 142 -8.33 11.13 -3.07
C THR A 142 -7.72 12.13 -2.08
N LYS A 143 -8.56 12.86 -1.32
CA LYS A 143 -8.08 13.78 -0.29
C LYS A 143 -7.25 13.08 0.79
N LYS A 144 -7.67 11.88 1.21
CA LYS A 144 -6.91 11.09 2.18
C LYS A 144 -5.56 10.62 1.62
N ILE A 145 -5.52 10.18 0.37
CA ILE A 145 -4.26 9.80 -0.30
C ILE A 145 -3.34 11.02 -0.45
N ILE A 146 -3.87 12.17 -0.88
CA ILE A 146 -3.10 13.40 -1.04
C ILE A 146 -2.48 13.80 0.31
N LYS A 147 -3.29 13.89 1.38
CA LYS A 147 -2.78 14.16 2.72
C LYS A 147 -1.72 13.14 3.14
N TYR A 148 -1.97 11.85 2.95
CA TYR A 148 -0.99 10.81 3.25
C TYR A 148 0.33 10.97 2.49
N ILE A 149 0.28 11.33 1.21
CA ILE A 149 1.45 11.61 0.38
C ILE A 149 2.19 12.85 0.89
N GLU A 150 1.49 13.95 1.14
CA GLU A 150 2.05 15.18 1.70
C GLU A 150 2.72 14.92 3.06
N ASP A 151 2.12 14.03 3.85
CA ASP A 151 2.58 13.71 5.19
C ASP A 151 3.78 12.74 5.21
N ASN A 152 3.93 11.88 4.20
CA ASN A 152 4.87 10.76 4.33
C ASN A 152 5.81 10.61 3.13
N TYR A 153 5.39 11.01 1.92
CA TYR A 153 6.11 10.72 0.69
C TYR A 153 5.95 11.83 -0.38
N PRO A 154 6.40 13.07 -0.14
CA PRO A 154 6.07 14.25 -0.95
C PRO A 154 6.47 14.16 -2.43
N LYS A 155 7.40 13.28 -2.80
CA LYS A 155 7.82 13.00 -4.19
C LYS A 155 6.86 12.04 -4.94
N SER A 156 5.86 11.50 -4.26
CA SER A 156 4.91 10.51 -4.81
C SER A 156 3.92 11.11 -5.79
N LYS A 157 3.33 10.25 -6.61
CA LYS A 157 2.40 10.63 -7.67
C LYS A 157 1.10 9.85 -7.58
N LEU A 158 0.01 10.48 -7.99
CA LEU A 158 -1.33 9.93 -8.10
C LEU A 158 -1.76 9.93 -9.57
N ILE A 159 -2.11 8.76 -10.09
CA ILE A 159 -2.44 8.52 -11.49
C ILE A 159 -3.85 7.95 -11.53
N PHE A 160 -4.81 8.78 -11.95
CA PHE A 160 -6.13 8.29 -12.30
C PHE A 160 -6.09 7.64 -13.68
N VAL A 161 -6.76 6.51 -13.81
CA VAL A 161 -6.97 5.87 -15.10
C VAL A 161 -8.46 5.64 -15.33
N ASN A 162 -9.05 6.49 -16.18
CA ASN A 162 -10.43 6.40 -16.61
C ASN A 162 -10.58 5.31 -17.68
N ASP A 163 -11.37 4.28 -17.39
CA ASP A 163 -11.62 3.12 -18.27
C ASP A 163 -12.64 3.45 -19.38
N GLY A 164 -12.56 4.63 -19.98
CA GLY A 164 -13.52 5.08 -21.00
C GLY A 164 -14.94 5.23 -20.44
N SER A 165 -15.10 5.96 -19.34
CA SER A 165 -16.43 6.29 -18.77
C SER A 165 -17.30 7.03 -19.80
N GLU A 166 -18.60 6.72 -19.78
CA GLU A 166 -19.64 7.33 -20.62
C GLU A 166 -20.49 8.37 -19.87
N ASP A 167 -20.23 8.53 -18.56
CA ASP A 167 -20.88 9.49 -17.67
C ASP A 167 -19.97 10.70 -17.37
N LEU A 168 -20.33 11.56 -16.41
CA LEU A 168 -19.55 12.76 -16.08
C LEU A 168 -18.25 12.48 -15.30
N SER A 169 -17.85 11.23 -15.07
CA SER A 169 -16.66 10.88 -14.27
C SER A 169 -15.38 11.55 -14.79
N ALA A 170 -15.19 11.59 -16.12
CA ALA A 170 -14.00 12.20 -16.71
C ALA A 170 -13.90 13.71 -16.37
N LEU A 171 -15.01 14.44 -16.56
CA LEU A 171 -15.10 15.87 -16.25
C LEU A 171 -14.88 16.14 -14.75
N LEU A 172 -15.44 15.31 -13.89
CA LEU A 172 -15.29 15.43 -12.45
C LEU A 172 -13.83 15.18 -12.01
N LEU A 173 -13.12 14.22 -12.63
CA LEU A 173 -11.70 13.99 -12.39
C LEU A 173 -10.82 15.15 -12.86
N GLU A 174 -11.11 15.72 -14.03
CA GLU A 174 -10.40 16.89 -14.56
C GLU A 174 -10.51 18.07 -13.60
N LYS A 175 -11.74 18.36 -13.14
CA LYS A 175 -11.97 19.42 -12.14
C LYS A 175 -11.23 19.15 -10.83
N LEU A 176 -11.28 17.91 -10.32
CA LEU A 176 -10.56 17.51 -9.11
C LEU A 176 -9.06 17.74 -9.23
N ILE A 177 -8.48 17.39 -10.39
CA ILE A 177 -7.06 17.58 -10.69
C ILE A 177 -6.71 19.07 -10.73
N GLU A 178 -7.52 19.89 -11.40
CA GLU A 178 -7.33 21.33 -11.48
C GLU A 178 -7.40 21.98 -10.08
N ASP A 179 -8.44 21.67 -9.30
CA ASP A 179 -8.61 22.15 -7.93
C ASP A 179 -7.44 21.75 -7.02
N THR A 180 -6.87 20.57 -7.24
CA THR A 180 -5.72 20.05 -6.47
C THR A 180 -4.44 20.79 -6.85
N LYS A 181 -4.19 20.99 -8.15
CA LYS A 181 -3.01 21.74 -8.64
C LYS A 181 -3.02 23.18 -8.16
N ASN A 182 -4.18 23.85 -8.18
CA ASN A 182 -4.32 25.25 -7.76
C ASN A 182 -4.09 25.47 -6.26
N LYS A 183 -4.33 24.46 -5.43
CA LYS A 183 -4.16 24.55 -3.96
C LYS A 183 -2.80 24.07 -3.48
N SER A 184 -2.07 23.37 -4.32
CA SER A 184 -0.85 22.73 -3.94
C SER A 184 0.31 23.72 -3.90
N GLN A 185 1.09 23.70 -2.81
CA GLN A 185 2.36 24.44 -2.70
C GLN A 185 3.52 23.76 -3.44
N TYR A 186 3.27 22.68 -4.22
CA TYR A 186 4.32 21.98 -4.94
C TYR A 186 4.88 22.82 -6.09
N ILE A 187 6.12 23.31 -5.92
CA ILE A 187 7.00 23.87 -6.98
C ILE A 187 7.58 22.71 -7.83
N SER A 188 6.78 21.73 -8.21
CA SER A 188 7.22 20.70 -9.15
C SER A 188 6.38 20.79 -10.42
N ASP A 189 6.99 21.30 -11.49
CA ASP A 189 6.42 21.46 -12.83
C ASP A 189 5.99 20.14 -13.51
N SER A 190 5.95 19.00 -12.80
CA SER A 190 5.53 17.72 -13.35
C SER A 190 4.71 16.84 -12.39
N GLY A 191 3.43 16.68 -12.69
CA GLY A 191 2.77 15.37 -12.61
C GLY A 191 2.53 14.74 -11.22
N PHE A 192 2.44 15.51 -10.12
CA PHE A 192 1.96 14.99 -8.82
C PHE A 192 0.64 14.24 -8.97
N ILE A 193 -0.29 14.81 -9.74
CA ILE A 193 -1.58 14.19 -10.04
C ILE A 193 -1.85 14.24 -11.55
N SER A 194 -2.28 13.12 -12.12
CA SER A 194 -2.50 12.98 -13.56
C SER A 194 -3.73 12.12 -13.89
N LEU A 195 -4.24 12.28 -15.10
CA LEU A 195 -5.33 11.49 -15.65
C LEU A 195 -4.89 10.83 -16.96
N LYS A 196 -5.18 9.54 -17.10
CA LYS A 196 -5.11 8.80 -18.35
C LYS A 196 -6.49 8.28 -18.68
N SER A 197 -6.92 8.44 -19.93
CA SER A 197 -8.25 8.02 -20.38
C SER A 197 -8.12 6.99 -21.49
N LEU A 198 -8.72 5.83 -21.29
CA LEU A 198 -8.85 4.80 -22.32
C LEU A 198 -10.01 5.12 -23.24
N LYS A 199 -9.93 4.67 -24.49
CA LYS A 199 -10.97 4.91 -25.51
C LYS A 199 -12.26 4.12 -25.27
N ARG A 200 -12.22 3.07 -24.45
CA ARG A 200 -13.35 2.17 -24.17
C ARG A 200 -13.12 1.43 -22.84
N ASN A 201 -14.21 0.93 -22.28
CA ASN A 201 -14.20 0.03 -21.12
C ASN A 201 -13.41 -1.26 -21.38
N THR A 202 -12.46 -1.57 -20.49
CA THR A 202 -11.64 -2.78 -20.47
C THR A 202 -11.88 -3.63 -19.21
N ARG A 203 -12.96 -3.33 -18.49
CA ARG A 203 -13.44 -3.83 -17.19
C ARG A 203 -12.52 -3.51 -16.02
N LYS A 204 -11.20 -3.66 -16.21
CA LYS A 204 -10.14 -3.43 -15.21
C LYS A 204 -8.74 -3.55 -15.80
N ALA A 205 -8.52 -4.49 -16.71
CA ALA A 205 -7.19 -4.83 -17.19
C ALA A 205 -6.46 -3.64 -17.82
N GLY A 206 -7.17 -2.82 -18.61
CA GLY A 206 -6.57 -1.66 -19.24
C GLY A 206 -6.19 -0.57 -18.28
N THR A 207 -6.96 -0.34 -17.22
CA THR A 207 -6.59 0.68 -16.23
C THR A 207 -5.32 0.29 -15.48
N TYR A 208 -5.16 -0.99 -15.17
CA TYR A 208 -3.95 -1.52 -14.53
C TYR A 208 -2.76 -1.39 -15.47
N ILE A 209 -2.86 -1.85 -16.72
CA ILE A 209 -1.76 -1.81 -17.69
C ILE A 209 -1.35 -0.36 -18.00
N GLU A 210 -2.32 0.53 -18.23
CA GLU A 210 -2.03 1.94 -18.53
C GLU A 210 -1.46 2.67 -17.31
N GLY A 211 -1.98 2.40 -16.11
CA GLY A 211 -1.41 2.94 -14.88
C GLY A 211 0.03 2.49 -14.67
N LEU A 212 0.31 1.19 -14.84
CA LEU A 212 1.65 0.62 -14.69
C LEU A 212 2.65 1.18 -15.71
N LYS A 213 2.22 1.46 -16.95
CA LYS A 213 3.07 2.12 -17.97
C LYS A 213 3.50 3.55 -17.59
N ASN A 214 2.69 4.24 -16.79
CA ASN A 214 2.91 5.64 -16.43
C ASN A 214 3.43 5.78 -14.98
N ALA A 215 3.58 4.68 -14.24
CA ALA A 215 4.08 4.65 -12.87
C ALA A 215 5.60 4.41 -12.85
N SER A 216 6.29 5.02 -11.88
CA SER A 216 7.76 4.97 -11.77
C SER A 216 8.31 4.91 -10.34
N GLY A 217 7.43 4.89 -9.33
CA GLY A 217 7.85 4.86 -7.92
C GLY A 217 8.49 3.55 -7.49
N ASP A 218 9.29 3.61 -6.42
CA ASP A 218 9.89 2.44 -5.74
C ASP A 218 8.84 1.44 -5.27
N ILE A 219 7.65 1.95 -4.93
CA ILE A 219 6.45 1.17 -4.71
C ILE A 219 5.34 1.71 -5.59
N ILE A 220 4.53 0.81 -6.12
CA ILE A 220 3.31 1.12 -6.85
C ILE A 220 2.14 0.56 -6.09
N VAL A 221 1.20 1.44 -5.74
CA VAL A 221 -0.05 1.09 -5.08
C VAL A 221 -1.17 1.18 -6.10
N ILE A 222 -1.93 0.11 -6.27
CA ILE A 222 -3.16 0.12 -7.05
C ILE A 222 -4.32 -0.02 -6.06
N ALA A 223 -5.26 0.92 -6.08
CA ALA A 223 -6.38 0.94 -5.14
C ALA A 223 -7.68 1.39 -5.83
N ASP A 224 -8.79 0.70 -5.60
CA ASP A 224 -10.10 1.13 -6.09
C ASP A 224 -10.45 2.53 -5.56
N GLY A 225 -10.96 3.40 -6.44
CA GLY A 225 -11.19 4.81 -6.16
C GLY A 225 -12.47 5.13 -5.39
N ASP A 226 -13.10 4.18 -4.70
CA ASP A 226 -14.43 4.33 -4.09
C ASP A 226 -14.41 4.43 -2.55
N ASN A 227 -13.24 4.75 -1.98
CA ASN A 227 -13.04 4.85 -0.52
C ASN A 227 -13.41 3.55 0.21
N SER A 228 -13.21 2.39 -0.42
CA SER A 228 -13.41 1.08 0.21
C SER A 228 -12.27 0.68 1.14
N PHE A 229 -11.08 1.23 0.93
CA PHE A 229 -9.86 0.89 1.67
C PHE A 229 -9.41 2.01 2.61
N PHE A 230 -8.76 1.64 3.71
CA PHE A 230 -8.23 2.57 4.70
C PHE A 230 -6.77 2.91 4.41
N ILE A 231 -6.36 4.15 4.67
CA ILE A 231 -4.96 4.61 4.55
C ILE A 231 -4.05 3.79 5.45
N GLU A 232 -4.51 3.43 6.65
CA GLU A 232 -3.80 2.55 7.57
C GLU A 232 -3.38 1.21 6.94
N ASP A 233 -4.26 0.56 6.16
CA ASP A 233 -3.93 -0.70 5.49
C ASP A 233 -2.93 -0.48 4.34
N ILE A 234 -3.05 0.63 3.62
CA ILE A 234 -2.09 1.02 2.57
C ILE A 234 -0.70 1.28 3.17
N ASN A 235 -0.64 2.06 4.25
CA ASN A 235 0.59 2.38 4.97
C ASN A 235 1.28 1.12 5.49
N LYS A 236 0.51 0.19 6.05
CA LYS A 236 1.00 -1.12 6.49
C LYS A 236 1.62 -1.91 5.35
N MET A 237 0.98 -1.95 4.18
CA MET A 237 1.54 -2.63 2.99
C MET A 237 2.85 -1.99 2.53
N ILE A 238 2.92 -0.65 2.51
CA ILE A 238 4.13 0.10 2.15
C ILE A 238 5.27 -0.21 3.12
N ASN A 239 5.03 -0.12 4.43
CA ASN A 239 6.03 -0.42 5.46
C ASN A 239 6.57 -1.86 5.31
N ILE A 240 5.69 -2.86 5.11
CA ILE A 240 6.11 -4.26 4.91
C ILE A 240 6.98 -4.43 3.64
N LEU A 241 6.65 -3.74 2.54
CA LEU A 241 7.45 -3.81 1.31
C LEU A 241 8.83 -3.17 1.45
N GLN A 242 8.94 -2.07 2.21
CA GLN A 242 10.22 -1.39 2.46
C GLN A 242 11.22 -2.27 3.21
N GLU A 243 10.76 -3.22 4.02
CA GLU A 243 11.63 -4.20 4.69
C GLU A 243 12.28 -5.21 3.71
N GLY A 244 11.80 -5.29 2.47
CA GLY A 244 12.43 -6.06 1.42
C GLY A 244 12.19 -7.59 1.46
N TYR A 245 11.34 -8.08 2.37
CA TYR A 245 10.94 -9.50 2.45
C TYR A 245 10.02 -9.94 1.31
N PHE A 246 9.27 -9.01 0.73
CA PHE A 246 8.31 -9.27 -0.32
C PHE A 246 8.53 -8.36 -1.51
N ASP A 247 8.03 -8.81 -2.65
CA ASP A 247 8.12 -8.09 -3.91
C ASP A 247 6.72 -7.56 -4.32
N GLY A 248 5.66 -8.13 -3.73
CA GLY A 248 4.30 -7.62 -3.85
C GLY A 248 3.40 -8.06 -2.70
N ILE A 249 2.42 -7.23 -2.37
CA ILE A 249 1.38 -7.50 -1.38
C ILE A 249 0.01 -7.34 -2.04
N PHE A 250 -0.80 -8.37 -1.89
CA PHE A 250 -2.17 -8.42 -2.39
C PHE A 250 -3.08 -8.35 -1.17
N ALA A 251 -3.91 -7.32 -1.09
CA ALA A 251 -4.90 -7.28 -0.02
C ALA A 251 -5.89 -8.45 -0.18
N THR A 252 -6.39 -8.96 0.93
CA THR A 252 -7.44 -9.99 0.92
C THR A 252 -8.54 -9.66 1.92
N LYS A 253 -9.78 -9.93 1.52
CA LYS A 253 -10.96 -9.82 2.39
C LYS A 253 -11.29 -11.14 3.09
N ASP A 254 -10.66 -12.25 2.69
CA ASP A 254 -11.05 -13.60 3.11
C ASP A 254 -10.79 -13.88 4.59
N LEU A 255 -9.90 -13.11 5.22
CA LEU A 255 -9.53 -13.26 6.63
C LEU A 255 -10.23 -12.25 7.56
N THR A 256 -11.03 -11.33 7.01
CA THR A 256 -11.75 -10.26 7.75
C THR A 256 -13.26 -10.26 7.50
N ALA A 257 -13.79 -11.24 6.76
CA ALA A 257 -15.20 -11.31 6.35
C ALA A 257 -16.16 -11.78 7.46
N GLU A 258 -16.13 -11.10 8.61
CA GLU A 258 -17.19 -11.18 9.60
C GLU A 258 -18.43 -10.43 9.05
N ASN A 259 -19.63 -11.00 9.20
CA ASN A 259 -20.93 -10.38 8.84
C ASN A 259 -21.34 -10.27 7.36
N ARG A 260 -20.84 -11.10 6.43
CA ARG A 260 -21.46 -11.22 5.09
C ARG A 260 -22.76 -12.04 5.10
N PRO A 261 -23.78 -11.68 4.27
CA PRO A 261 -24.98 -12.49 4.08
C PRO A 261 -24.65 -13.94 3.73
N PHE A 262 -25.40 -14.90 4.28
CA PHE A 262 -25.15 -16.34 4.16
C PHE A 262 -24.97 -16.80 2.70
N ILE A 263 -25.81 -16.29 1.79
CA ILE A 263 -25.74 -16.58 0.35
C ILE A 263 -24.40 -16.13 -0.25
N ARG A 264 -23.90 -14.94 0.12
CA ARG A 264 -22.60 -14.43 -0.36
C ARG A 264 -21.44 -15.24 0.19
N LYS A 265 -21.56 -15.79 1.42
CA LYS A 265 -20.58 -16.73 1.99
C LYS A 265 -20.55 -18.04 1.20
N ILE A 266 -21.71 -18.63 0.88
CA ILE A 266 -21.79 -19.86 0.06
C ILE A 266 -21.19 -19.64 -1.33
N LEU A 267 -21.57 -18.56 -2.02
CA LEU A 267 -21.04 -18.24 -3.35
C LEU A 267 -19.52 -18.04 -3.32
N SER A 268 -19.00 -17.35 -2.30
CA SER A 268 -17.55 -17.18 -2.11
C SER A 268 -16.86 -18.52 -1.85
N PHE A 269 -17.48 -19.41 -1.07
CA PHE A 269 -16.96 -20.74 -0.78
C PHE A 269 -16.89 -21.64 -2.03
N ILE A 270 -17.98 -21.72 -2.80
CA ILE A 270 -18.04 -22.49 -4.05
C ILE A 270 -17.01 -21.96 -5.05
N LYS A 271 -16.97 -20.64 -5.23
CA LYS A 271 -15.98 -19.98 -6.10
C LYS A 271 -14.56 -20.36 -5.69
N ARG A 272 -14.24 -20.31 -4.39
CA ARG A 272 -12.91 -20.66 -3.88
C ARG A 272 -12.54 -22.11 -4.20
N ILE A 273 -13.46 -23.06 -4.02
CA ILE A 273 -13.21 -24.47 -4.38
C ILE A 273 -12.91 -24.61 -5.87
N LEU A 274 -13.69 -23.95 -6.72
CA LEU A 274 -13.52 -24.03 -8.18
C LEU A 274 -12.23 -23.36 -8.66
N THR A 275 -11.83 -22.24 -8.05
CA THR A 275 -10.67 -21.49 -8.52
C THR A 275 -9.36 -21.99 -7.92
N LYS A 276 -9.36 -22.56 -6.70
CA LYS A 276 -8.15 -22.93 -5.95
C LYS A 276 -7.13 -23.77 -6.75
N PRO A 277 -7.52 -24.81 -7.53
CA PRO A 277 -6.56 -25.59 -8.31
C PRO A 277 -5.82 -24.81 -9.40
N LEU A 278 -6.39 -23.66 -9.79
CA LEU A 278 -5.92 -22.83 -10.89
C LEU A 278 -5.24 -21.54 -10.39
N LEU A 279 -5.20 -21.32 -9.07
CA LEU A 279 -4.50 -20.21 -8.46
C LEU A 279 -3.00 -20.53 -8.30
N PRO A 280 -2.11 -19.55 -8.47
CA PRO A 280 -0.71 -19.71 -8.13
C PRO A 280 -0.50 -20.09 -6.66
N LEU A 281 0.64 -20.73 -6.37
CA LEU A 281 0.97 -21.15 -5.01
C LEU A 281 0.92 -19.97 -4.02
N HIS A 282 0.26 -20.20 -2.88
CA HIS A 282 0.05 -19.22 -1.80
C HIS A 282 -0.83 -18.00 -2.17
N ILE A 283 -1.58 -18.09 -3.28
CA ILE A 283 -2.64 -17.13 -3.64
C ILE A 283 -4.00 -17.76 -3.37
N TYR A 284 -4.88 -17.04 -2.68
CA TYR A 284 -6.20 -17.52 -2.23
C TYR A 284 -7.31 -16.54 -2.61
N ASP A 285 -7.03 -15.24 -2.56
CA ASP A 285 -7.83 -14.15 -3.10
C ASP A 285 -6.95 -13.24 -3.97
N SER A 286 -7.32 -13.07 -5.24
CA SER A 286 -6.64 -12.16 -6.16
C SER A 286 -7.47 -10.91 -6.48
N GLN A 287 -8.77 -10.92 -6.19
CA GLN A 287 -9.70 -9.95 -6.79
C GLN A 287 -9.89 -8.68 -5.99
N THR A 288 -9.38 -8.62 -4.76
CA THR A 288 -9.43 -7.41 -3.95
C THR A 288 -8.64 -6.29 -4.62
N GLY A 289 -9.28 -5.15 -4.86
CA GLY A 289 -8.73 -4.04 -5.65
C GLY A 289 -7.65 -3.19 -4.97
N LEU A 290 -7.05 -3.67 -3.87
CA LEU A 290 -5.89 -3.05 -3.24
C LEU A 290 -4.65 -3.94 -3.38
N LYS A 291 -3.59 -3.38 -3.97
CA LYS A 291 -2.31 -4.05 -4.23
C LYS A 291 -1.17 -3.07 -4.04
N ALA A 292 -0.04 -3.56 -3.57
CA ALA A 292 1.21 -2.84 -3.56
C ALA A 292 2.31 -3.72 -4.16
N LEU A 293 3.09 -3.21 -5.10
CA LEU A 293 4.16 -3.92 -5.80
C LEU A 293 5.42 -3.07 -5.72
N LYS A 294 6.60 -3.69 -5.69
CA LYS A 294 7.83 -2.92 -5.93
C LYS A 294 7.87 -2.39 -7.36
N GLY A 295 8.46 -1.22 -7.54
CA GLY A 295 8.59 -0.57 -8.86
C GLY A 295 9.49 -1.34 -9.81
N ASP A 296 10.60 -1.88 -9.29
CA ASP A 296 11.57 -2.65 -10.07
C ASP A 296 10.97 -3.90 -10.73
N ILE A 297 9.95 -4.51 -10.12
CA ILE A 297 9.31 -5.70 -10.68
C ILE A 297 8.39 -5.40 -11.88
N ILE A 298 7.97 -4.16 -12.09
CA ILE A 298 7.00 -3.82 -13.13
C ILE A 298 7.52 -4.11 -14.52
N ASN A 299 8.78 -3.81 -14.79
CA ASN A 299 9.39 -4.03 -16.10
C ASN A 299 9.40 -5.52 -16.50
N TYR A 300 9.39 -6.43 -15.51
CA TYR A 300 9.32 -7.87 -15.76
C TYR A 300 7.90 -8.37 -16.00
N ILE A 301 6.89 -7.78 -15.34
CA ILE A 301 5.50 -8.26 -15.44
C ILE A 301 4.73 -7.60 -16.58
N LEU A 302 4.93 -6.29 -16.78
CA LEU A 302 4.15 -5.46 -17.69
C LEU A 302 4.12 -5.97 -19.14
N PRO A 303 5.23 -6.48 -19.73
CA PRO A 303 5.23 -6.98 -21.10
C PRO A 303 4.27 -8.16 -21.35
N TYR A 304 3.91 -8.89 -20.30
CA TYR A 304 3.09 -10.10 -20.38
C TYR A 304 1.62 -9.86 -20.05
N LEU A 305 1.27 -8.68 -19.54
CA LEU A 305 -0.09 -8.34 -19.16
C LEU A 305 -0.98 -8.11 -20.38
N SER A 306 -2.21 -8.59 -20.31
CA SER A 306 -3.15 -8.56 -21.42
C SER A 306 -4.47 -7.90 -21.06
N HIS A 307 -4.85 -6.89 -21.85
CA HIS A 307 -6.17 -6.26 -21.78
C HIS A 307 -7.32 -7.26 -21.90
N LYS A 308 -7.09 -8.42 -22.53
CA LYS A 308 -8.11 -9.49 -22.70
C LYS A 308 -8.50 -10.15 -21.37
N ARG A 309 -7.70 -10.00 -20.30
CA ARG A 309 -8.00 -10.61 -19.00
C ARG A 309 -9.09 -9.91 -18.23
N GLU A 310 -9.40 -8.66 -18.57
CA GLU A 310 -10.47 -7.89 -17.94
C GLU A 310 -10.36 -7.94 -16.41
N LEU A 311 -11.38 -8.46 -15.70
CA LEU A 311 -11.40 -8.60 -14.24
C LEU A 311 -10.39 -9.61 -13.68
N ALA A 312 -9.75 -10.44 -14.53
CA ALA A 312 -8.76 -11.43 -14.12
C ALA A 312 -7.32 -10.91 -14.19
N ILE A 313 -7.10 -9.62 -14.48
CA ILE A 313 -5.75 -9.03 -14.56
C ILE A 313 -4.95 -9.22 -13.27
N ASP A 314 -5.61 -9.15 -12.13
CA ASP A 314 -4.98 -9.35 -10.83
C ASP A 314 -4.35 -10.74 -10.70
N LEU A 315 -5.04 -11.75 -11.25
CA LEU A 315 -4.56 -13.13 -11.28
C LEU A 315 -3.41 -13.29 -12.27
N GLU A 316 -3.47 -12.64 -13.43
CA GLU A 316 -2.38 -12.66 -14.42
C GLU A 316 -1.10 -12.07 -13.82
N ILE A 317 -1.20 -10.92 -13.13
CA ILE A 317 -0.09 -10.34 -12.37
C ILE A 317 0.45 -11.35 -11.35
N ALA A 318 -0.42 -11.93 -10.51
CA ALA A 318 0.01 -12.90 -9.50
C ALA A 318 0.70 -14.13 -10.12
N TYR A 319 0.19 -14.63 -11.24
CA TYR A 319 0.73 -15.79 -11.96
C TYR A 319 2.12 -15.48 -12.52
N ILE A 320 2.29 -14.36 -13.23
CA ILE A 320 3.58 -13.94 -13.79
C ILE A 320 4.59 -13.72 -12.67
N CYS A 321 4.20 -13.03 -11.58
CA CYS A 321 5.06 -12.86 -10.41
C CYS A 321 5.57 -14.21 -9.87
N LYS A 322 4.71 -15.24 -9.79
CA LYS A 322 5.12 -16.57 -9.33
C LYS A 322 6.02 -17.30 -10.32
N LEU A 323 5.84 -17.10 -11.63
CA LEU A 323 6.77 -17.63 -12.63
C LEU A 323 8.18 -17.02 -12.48
N TYR A 324 8.27 -15.73 -12.15
CA TYR A 324 9.52 -15.05 -11.77
C TYR A 324 10.01 -15.38 -10.35
N LYS A 325 9.36 -16.32 -9.63
CA LYS A 325 9.67 -16.69 -8.24
C LYS A 325 9.62 -15.50 -7.25
N LEU A 326 8.85 -14.47 -7.58
CA LEU A 326 8.66 -13.30 -6.71
C LEU A 326 7.85 -13.65 -5.46
N ARG A 327 8.21 -13.02 -4.36
CA ARG A 327 7.63 -13.25 -3.03
C ARG A 327 6.38 -12.38 -2.87
N LEU A 328 5.23 -13.00 -3.07
CA LEU A 328 3.93 -12.36 -2.85
C LEU A 328 3.38 -12.69 -1.46
N LEU A 329 2.93 -11.66 -0.75
CA LEU A 329 2.17 -11.77 0.49
C LEU A 329 0.69 -11.46 0.23
N GLN A 330 -0.21 -12.22 0.86
CA GLN A 330 -1.61 -11.78 0.99
C GLN A 330 -1.84 -11.20 2.38
N LEU A 331 -2.26 -9.94 2.44
CA LEU A 331 -2.48 -9.22 3.69
C LEU A 331 -3.97 -9.03 3.95
N PRO A 332 -4.52 -9.51 5.08
CA PRO A 332 -5.89 -9.19 5.48
C PRO A 332 -6.05 -7.68 5.63
N VAL A 333 -7.08 -7.11 5.01
CA VAL A 333 -7.41 -5.68 5.17
C VAL A 333 -8.88 -5.51 5.50
N LYS A 334 -9.21 -4.35 6.06
CA LYS A 334 -10.61 -3.95 6.21
C LYS A 334 -11.09 -3.36 4.89
N CYS A 335 -12.25 -3.79 4.43
CA CYS A 335 -12.88 -3.26 3.23
C CYS A 335 -14.33 -2.90 3.53
N LEU A 336 -14.69 -1.64 3.27
CA LEU A 336 -16.08 -1.21 3.32
C LEU A 336 -16.80 -1.75 2.09
N ASP A 337 -18.00 -2.33 2.27
CA ASP A 337 -18.86 -2.68 1.15
C ASP A 337 -19.52 -1.40 0.62
N ARG A 338 -19.44 -1.17 -0.70
CA ARG A 338 -20.05 -0.04 -1.39
C ARG A 338 -21.10 -0.55 -2.38
N GLU A 339 -22.25 0.12 -2.42
CA GLU A 339 -23.32 -0.20 -3.37
C GLU A 339 -23.01 0.34 -4.79
N GLY A 340 -23.75 -0.15 -5.79
CA GLY A 340 -23.63 0.33 -7.17
C GLY A 340 -22.55 -0.36 -8.01
N SER A 341 -22.26 -1.64 -7.75
CA SER A 341 -21.27 -2.39 -8.54
C SER A 341 -21.66 -2.50 -10.02
N HIS A 342 -20.72 -2.18 -10.91
CA HIS A 342 -20.83 -2.35 -12.37
C HIS A 342 -20.53 -3.78 -12.85
N ILE A 343 -20.46 -4.73 -11.91
CA ILE A 343 -20.17 -6.14 -12.18
C ILE A 343 -21.49 -6.92 -12.26
N ASN A 344 -21.77 -7.49 -13.42
CA ASN A 344 -22.85 -8.45 -13.60
C ASN A 344 -22.40 -9.82 -13.07
N VAL A 345 -22.98 -10.21 -11.93
CA VAL A 345 -22.57 -11.41 -11.17
C VAL A 345 -22.44 -12.66 -12.03
N LEU A 346 -23.41 -12.96 -12.91
CA LEU A 346 -23.40 -14.20 -13.70
C LEU A 346 -22.43 -14.12 -14.89
N LYS A 347 -22.59 -13.09 -15.73
CA LYS A 347 -21.80 -12.94 -16.96
C LYS A 347 -20.32 -12.78 -16.65
N ASP A 348 -19.98 -11.95 -15.65
CA ASP A 348 -18.60 -11.71 -15.28
C ASP A 348 -17.98 -12.90 -14.57
N SER A 349 -18.73 -13.68 -13.79
CA SER A 349 -18.20 -14.89 -13.15
C SER A 349 -17.81 -15.97 -14.18
N ILE A 350 -18.65 -16.20 -15.20
CA ILE A 350 -18.34 -17.16 -16.27
C ILE A 350 -17.11 -16.70 -17.06
N LYS A 351 -17.06 -15.41 -17.40
CA LYS A 351 -15.93 -14.85 -18.14
C LYS A 351 -14.64 -14.86 -17.34
N TYR A 352 -14.72 -14.55 -16.05
CA TYR A 352 -13.60 -14.65 -15.12
C TYR A 352 -13.05 -16.08 -15.06
N LEU A 353 -13.92 -17.09 -14.95
CA LEU A 353 -13.50 -18.50 -14.95
C LEU A 353 -12.80 -18.90 -16.27
N LYS A 354 -13.33 -18.48 -17.42
CA LYS A 354 -12.69 -18.67 -18.73
C LYS A 354 -11.30 -18.02 -18.79
N ASN A 355 -11.18 -16.79 -18.28
CA ASN A 355 -9.91 -16.07 -18.26
C ASN A 355 -8.91 -16.73 -17.31
N LEU A 356 -9.36 -17.23 -16.17
CA LEU A 356 -8.54 -17.95 -15.20
C LEU A 356 -8.00 -19.27 -15.77
N ILE A 357 -8.83 -20.06 -16.46
CA ILE A 357 -8.38 -21.24 -17.20
C ILE A 357 -7.37 -20.84 -18.29
N SER A 358 -7.69 -19.78 -19.05
CA SER A 358 -6.80 -19.31 -20.11
C SER A 358 -5.43 -18.84 -19.56
N ILE A 359 -5.38 -18.12 -18.44
CA ILE A 359 -4.13 -17.73 -17.76
C ILE A 359 -3.33 -18.97 -17.40
N PHE A 360 -3.97 -19.96 -16.79
CA PHE A 360 -3.31 -21.20 -16.36
C PHE A 360 -2.66 -21.98 -17.51
N PHE A 361 -3.29 -21.99 -18.68
CA PHE A 361 -2.75 -22.64 -19.89
C PHE A 361 -1.89 -21.73 -20.78
N THR A 362 -1.78 -20.43 -20.47
CA THR A 362 -0.95 -19.50 -21.25
C THR A 362 0.51 -19.81 -20.99
N LYS A 363 1.26 -20.08 -22.06
CA LYS A 363 2.72 -20.18 -22.00
C LYS A 363 3.29 -18.76 -22.02
N TYR A 364 3.75 -18.29 -20.87
CA TYR A 364 4.53 -17.06 -20.79
C TYR A 364 5.99 -17.38 -21.09
N ASP A 365 6.54 -16.77 -22.14
CA ASP A 365 7.95 -16.93 -22.50
C ASP A 365 8.82 -16.02 -21.61
N ILE A 366 8.96 -16.47 -20.37
CA ILE A 366 9.80 -15.81 -19.36
C ILE A 366 11.16 -16.48 -19.45
N GLY A 367 12.21 -15.69 -19.74
CA GLY A 367 13.58 -16.15 -20.02
C GLY A 367 14.31 -16.88 -18.88
N GLY A 368 13.59 -17.46 -17.92
CA GLY A 368 14.11 -18.30 -16.84
C GLY A 368 13.88 -19.78 -17.13
N LYS A 369 14.96 -20.54 -17.26
CA LYS A 369 15.03 -22.01 -17.38
C LYS A 369 13.93 -22.71 -16.55
N LYS A 370 13.19 -23.61 -17.23
CA LYS A 370 12.29 -24.60 -16.63
C LYS A 370 12.90 -25.29 -15.43
#